data_AF-A0A3B0QZ57-F1
#
_entry.id   AF-A0A3B0QZ57-F1
#
_cell.length_a   1.000
_cell.length_b   1.000
_cell.length_c   1.000
_cell.angle_alpha   90.00
_cell.angle_beta   90.00
_cell.angle_gamma   90.00
#
_symmetry.space_group_name_H-M   'P 1'
#
loop_
_entity.id
_entity.type
_entity.pdbx_description
1 polymer ?
#
loop_
_entity_poly.entity_id
_entity_poly.type
_entity_poly.pdbx_seq_one_letter_code
_entity_poly.pdbx_strand_id
1 'polypeptide(L)'
;MSKGFVFALITALVWGLAPVFEKMGMRGRVDPYLGVVIRTIPIALVGVTGLLFMGRVRELATADLRSMVMVIIGGLLAGFVGQIAFYSALKHSEASVVVPLTATYPLIALVVSVLFLGETITMQKVAGIGLIVGGVVLLR
;
A
#
# COMPACT_ATOMS: atom_id res chain seq x y z
N MET A 1 -16.29 5.06 17.03
CA MET A 1 -15.35 4.96 15.90
C MET A 1 -15.97 4.08 14.82
N SER A 2 -15.85 4.44 13.54
CA SER A 2 -16.35 3.59 12.45
C SER A 2 -15.49 2.32 12.31
N LYS A 3 -16.08 1.22 11.80
CA LYS A 3 -15.32 -0.02 11.51
C LYS A 3 -14.12 0.24 10.60
N GLY A 4 -14.28 1.12 9.60
CA GLY A 4 -13.21 1.51 8.69
C GLY A 4 -12.02 2.17 9.40
N PHE A 5 -12.28 3.01 10.42
CA PHE A 5 -11.21 3.63 11.19
C PHE A 5 -10.38 2.61 11.98
N VAL A 6 -11.03 1.59 12.55
CA VAL A 6 -10.33 0.50 13.26
C VAL A 6 -9.44 -0.29 12.31
N PHE A 7 -9.94 -0.68 11.13
CA PHE A 7 -9.13 -1.38 10.13
C PHE A 7 -7.97 -0.54 9.59
N ALA A 8 -8.16 0.77 9.44
CA ALA A 8 -7.08 1.68 9.05
C ALA A 8 -5.97 1.75 10.12
N LEU A 9 -6.31 1.75 11.41
CA LEU A 9 -5.32 1.71 12.49
C LEU A 9 -4.54 0.40 12.52
N ILE A 10 -5.23 -0.75 12.35
CA ILE A 10 -4.56 -2.06 12.24
C ILE A 10 -3.61 -2.05 11.04
N THR A 11 -4.05 -1.48 9.91
CA THR A 11 -3.21 -1.34 8.71
C THR A 11 -1.96 -0.52 9.02
N ALA A 12 -2.10 0.63 9.68
CA ALA A 12 -0.97 1.49 10.04
C ALA A 12 0.04 0.76 10.95
N LEU A 13 -0.43 -0.04 11.91
CA LEU A 13 0.44 -0.84 12.78
C LEU A 13 1.21 -1.90 11.99
N VAL A 14 0.52 -2.68 11.15
CA VAL A 14 1.14 -3.75 10.36
C VAL A 14 2.11 -3.17 9.32
N TRP A 15 1.71 -2.09 8.63
CA TRP A 15 2.54 -1.40 7.65
C TRP A 15 3.69 -0.60 8.27
N GLY A 16 3.64 -0.29 9.57
CA GLY A 16 4.79 0.26 10.29
C GLY A 16 5.90 -0.76 10.52
N LEU A 17 5.56 -2.05 10.65
CA LEU A 17 6.52 -3.12 10.88
C LEU A 17 7.19 -3.61 9.59
N ALA A 18 6.41 -3.76 8.51
CA ALA A 18 6.87 -4.38 7.27
C ALA A 18 8.13 -3.74 6.65
N PRO A 19 8.25 -2.40 6.53
CA PRO A 19 9.42 -1.75 5.94
C PRO A 19 10.74 -2.07 6.63
N VAL A 20 10.73 -2.42 7.93
CA VAL A 20 11.93 -2.83 8.66
C VAL A 20 12.47 -4.14 8.10
N PHE A 21 11.59 -5.14 7.92
CA PHE A 21 11.95 -6.42 7.32
C PHE A 21 12.31 -6.28 5.85
N GLU A 22 11.55 -5.48 5.10
CA GLU A 22 11.83 -5.21 3.69
C GLU A 22 13.20 -4.52 3.51
N LYS A 23 13.55 -3.54 4.36
CA LYS A 23 14.88 -2.90 4.38
C LYS A 23 15.98 -3.92 4.70
N MET A 24 15.77 -4.81 5.67
CA MET A 24 16.74 -5.88 5.96
C MET A 24 16.97 -6.78 4.75
N GLY A 25 15.90 -7.15 4.02
CA GLY A 25 16.02 -7.91 2.77
C GLY A 25 16.76 -7.13 1.67
N MET A 26 16.50 -5.83 1.52
CA MET A 26 17.13 -4.98 0.50
C MET A 26 18.60 -4.66 0.77
N ARG A 27 19.09 -4.84 2.00
CA ARG A 27 20.55 -4.78 2.31
C ARG A 27 21.33 -5.94 1.70
N GLY A 28 20.66 -7.05 1.39
CA GLY A 28 21.27 -8.21 0.75
C GLY A 28 21.51 -8.02 -0.76
N ARG A 29 21.78 -9.13 -1.45
CA ARG A 29 22.00 -9.16 -2.91
C ARG A 29 20.69 -9.25 -3.73
N VAL A 30 19.54 -9.05 -3.10
CA VAL A 30 18.25 -9.05 -3.77
C VAL A 30 18.08 -7.70 -4.48
N ASP A 31 17.88 -7.71 -5.79
CA ASP A 31 17.48 -6.50 -6.51
C ASP A 31 15.99 -6.18 -6.25
N PRO A 32 15.57 -4.91 -6.36
CA PRO A 32 14.19 -4.51 -6.06
C PRO A 32 13.13 -5.27 -6.84
N TYR A 33 13.37 -5.59 -8.12
CA TYR A 33 12.42 -6.32 -8.95
C TYR A 33 12.23 -7.75 -8.43
N LEU A 34 13.34 -8.46 -8.21
CA LEU A 34 13.33 -9.80 -7.63
C LEU A 34 12.68 -9.81 -6.25
N GLY A 35 12.92 -8.77 -5.43
CA GLY A 35 12.27 -8.62 -4.13
C GLY A 35 10.74 -8.59 -4.24
N VAL A 36 10.19 -7.90 -5.24
CA VAL A 36 8.74 -7.85 -5.49
C VAL A 36 8.20 -9.22 -5.89
N VAL A 37 8.92 -9.96 -6.73
CA VAL A 37 8.53 -11.34 -7.10
C VAL A 37 8.54 -12.26 -5.86
N ILE A 38 9.65 -12.24 -5.09
CA ILE A 38 9.82 -13.06 -3.89
C ILE A 38 8.71 -12.81 -2.87
N ARG A 39 8.31 -11.55 -2.64
CA ARG A 39 7.24 -11.25 -1.67
C ARG A 39 5.85 -11.64 -2.19
N THR A 40 5.63 -11.60 -3.51
CA THR A 40 4.30 -11.79 -4.09
C THR A 40 3.88 -13.26 -4.10
N ILE A 41 4.82 -14.18 -4.32
CA ILE A 41 4.58 -15.63 -4.32
C ILE A 41 3.90 -16.11 -3.03
N PRO A 42 4.46 -15.91 -1.81
CA PRO A 42 3.83 -16.38 -0.59
C PRO A 42 2.49 -15.68 -0.31
N ILE A 43 2.34 -14.40 -0.66
CA ILE A 43 1.05 -13.69 -0.53
C ILE A 43 -0.03 -14.36 -1.39
N ALA A 44 0.29 -14.65 -2.65
CA ALA A 44 -0.63 -15.32 -3.57
C ALA A 44 -0.98 -16.74 -3.07
N LEU A 45 0.01 -17.50 -2.59
CA LEU A 45 -0.21 -18.84 -2.03
C LEU A 45 -1.14 -18.82 -0.81
N VAL A 46 -0.91 -17.91 0.14
CA VAL A 46 -1.77 -17.76 1.32
C VAL A 46 -3.18 -17.30 0.92
N GLY A 47 -3.31 -16.39 -0.04
CA GLY A 47 -4.61 -15.95 -0.55
C GLY A 47 -5.41 -17.06 -1.21
N VAL A 48 -4.79 -17.83 -2.11
CA VAL A 48 -5.44 -18.95 -2.81
C VAL A 48 -5.82 -20.08 -1.86
N THR A 49 -4.89 -20.48 -0.97
CA THR A 49 -5.19 -21.53 0.02
C THR A 49 -6.28 -21.08 0.99
N GLY A 50 -6.31 -19.82 1.41
CA GLY A 50 -7.38 -19.25 2.20
C GLY A 50 -8.76 -19.38 1.54
N LEU A 51 -8.86 -19.05 0.23
CA LEU A 51 -10.12 -19.22 -0.52
C LEU A 51 -10.57 -20.68 -0.61
N LEU A 52 -9.62 -21.62 -0.78
CA LEU A 52 -9.90 -23.05 -0.78
C LEU A 52 -10.43 -23.51 0.58
N PHE A 53 -9.76 -23.16 1.68
CA PHE A 53 -10.18 -23.52 3.04
C PHE A 53 -11.55 -22.94 3.42
N MET A 54 -11.86 -21.74 2.95
CA MET A 54 -13.17 -21.11 3.19
C MET A 54 -14.28 -21.67 2.29
N GLY A 55 -13.95 -22.49 1.28
CA GLY A 55 -14.93 -22.98 0.29
C GLY A 55 -15.43 -21.89 -0.67
N ARG A 56 -14.70 -20.78 -0.81
CA ARG A 56 -15.14 -19.54 -1.51
C ARG A 56 -14.56 -19.39 -2.91
N VAL A 57 -13.93 -20.42 -3.45
CA VAL A 57 -13.29 -20.38 -4.79
C VAL A 57 -14.29 -19.98 -5.89
N ARG A 58 -15.55 -20.40 -5.78
CA ARG A 58 -16.60 -20.06 -6.75
C ARG A 58 -16.87 -18.55 -6.83
N GLU A 59 -16.59 -17.80 -5.77
CA GLU A 59 -16.79 -16.35 -5.75
C GLU A 59 -15.88 -15.61 -6.74
N LEU A 60 -14.73 -16.19 -7.09
CA LEU A 60 -13.85 -15.64 -8.14
C LEU A 60 -14.52 -15.63 -9.51
N ALA A 61 -15.34 -16.64 -9.81
CA ALA A 61 -16.05 -16.73 -11.08
C ALA A 61 -17.31 -15.86 -11.13
N THR A 62 -17.87 -15.52 -9.97
CA THR A 62 -19.07 -14.67 -9.87
C THR A 62 -18.73 -13.19 -9.67
N ALA A 63 -17.45 -12.86 -9.48
CA ALA A 63 -17.01 -11.49 -9.30
C ALA A 63 -17.25 -10.67 -10.57
N ASP A 64 -17.69 -9.43 -10.39
CA ASP A 64 -17.89 -8.49 -11.49
C ASP A 64 -16.54 -8.14 -12.14
N LEU A 65 -16.47 -8.26 -13.47
CA LEU A 65 -15.26 -8.01 -14.26
C LEU A 65 -14.70 -6.59 -14.03
N ARG A 66 -15.58 -5.59 -13.88
CA ARG A 66 -15.15 -4.20 -13.66
C ARG A 66 -14.42 -4.07 -12.33
N SER A 67 -14.97 -4.61 -11.25
CA SER A 67 -14.32 -4.63 -9.94
C SER A 67 -13.01 -5.40 -9.98
N MET A 68 -12.98 -6.56 -10.64
CA MET A 68 -11.75 -7.34 -10.81
C MET A 68 -10.67 -6.52 -11.51
N VAL A 69 -11.00 -5.85 -12.63
CA VAL A 69 -10.07 -4.99 -13.36
C VAL A 69 -9.56 -3.83 -12.50
N MET A 70 -10.45 -3.16 -11.74
CA MET A 70 -10.03 -2.07 -10.85
C MET A 70 -9.10 -2.55 -9.74
N VAL A 71 -9.35 -3.73 -9.16
CA VAL A 71 -8.48 -4.36 -8.16
C VAL A 71 -7.14 -4.77 -8.78
N ILE A 72 -7.14 -5.32 -10.00
CA ILE A 72 -5.91 -5.67 -10.72
C ILE A 72 -5.06 -4.43 -11.00
N ILE A 73 -5.67 -3.34 -11.50
CA ILE A 73 -4.97 -2.09 -11.76
C ILE A 73 -4.38 -1.53 -10.45
N GLY A 74 -5.16 -1.49 -9.38
CA GLY A 74 -4.69 -1.06 -8.07
C GLY A 74 -3.53 -1.93 -7.55
N GLY A 75 -3.63 -3.25 -7.72
CA GLY A 75 -2.60 -4.22 -7.35
C GLY A 75 -1.31 -4.07 -8.16
N LEU A 76 -1.40 -3.80 -9.47
CA LEU A 76 -0.23 -3.52 -10.31
C LEU A 76 0.43 -2.19 -9.95
N LEU A 77 -0.37 -1.14 -9.72
CA LEU A 77 0.16 0.17 -9.33
C LEU A 77 0.84 0.13 -7.95
N ALA A 78 0.17 -0.39 -6.93
CA ALA A 78 0.70 -0.41 -5.57
C ALA A 78 1.69 -1.55 -5.35
N GLY A 79 1.32 -2.78 -5.73
CA GLY A 79 2.06 -4.00 -5.44
C GLY A 79 3.24 -4.28 -6.36
N PHE A 80 3.26 -3.69 -7.57
CA PHE A 80 4.35 -3.87 -8.53
C PHE A 80 5.12 -2.57 -8.74
N VAL A 81 4.52 -1.57 -9.38
CA VAL A 81 5.22 -0.31 -9.75
C VAL A 81 5.69 0.44 -8.50
N GLY A 82 4.76 0.72 -7.58
CA GLY A 82 5.05 1.41 -6.32
C GLY A 82 6.03 0.62 -5.45
N GLN A 83 5.88 -0.70 -5.38
CA GLN A 83 6.77 -1.53 -4.58
C GLN A 83 8.19 -1.60 -5.13
N ILE A 84 8.39 -1.68 -6.45
CA ILE A 84 9.73 -1.62 -7.06
C ILE A 84 10.40 -0.29 -6.69
N ALA A 85 9.68 0.83 -6.81
CA ALA A 85 10.19 2.14 -6.44
C ALA A 85 10.51 2.22 -4.93
N PHE A 86 9.62 1.70 -4.08
CA PHE A 86 9.80 1.66 -2.63
C PHE A 86 11.01 0.82 -2.22
N TYR A 87 11.18 -0.37 -2.79
CA TYR A 87 12.35 -1.23 -2.55
C TYR A 87 13.64 -0.61 -3.07
N SER A 88 13.58 0.08 -4.21
CA SER A 88 14.71 0.84 -4.72
C SER A 88 15.10 1.95 -3.73
N ALA A 89 14.14 2.69 -3.19
CA ALA A 89 14.39 3.70 -2.17
C ALA A 89 14.96 3.09 -0.87
N LEU A 90 14.35 2.01 -0.37
CA LEU A 90 14.86 1.28 0.80
C LEU A 90 16.25 0.70 0.58
N LYS A 91 16.64 0.34 -0.65
CA LYS A 91 17.99 -0.14 -0.91
C LYS A 91 19.04 0.95 -0.73
N HIS A 92 18.71 2.19 -1.11
CA HIS A 92 19.65 3.32 -1.12
C HIS A 92 19.51 4.29 0.07
N SER A 93 18.47 4.16 0.89
CA SER A 93 18.19 5.11 1.98
C SER A 93 17.62 4.41 3.22
N GLU A 94 17.65 5.09 4.36
CA GLU A 94 17.13 4.53 5.62
C GLU A 94 15.61 4.41 5.61
N ALA A 95 15.08 3.35 6.24
CA ALA A 95 13.63 3.16 6.36
C ALA A 95 12.96 4.31 7.15
N SER A 96 13.67 4.86 8.15
CA SER A 96 13.28 6.05 8.93
C SER A 96 13.03 7.29 8.08
N VAL A 97 13.65 7.40 6.90
CA VAL A 97 13.46 8.51 5.97
C VAL A 97 12.46 8.15 4.87
N VAL A 98 12.61 6.96 4.28
CA VAL A 98 11.77 6.51 3.16
C VAL A 98 10.31 6.36 3.58
N VAL A 99 10.04 5.75 4.75
CA VAL A 99 8.67 5.47 5.20
C VAL A 99 7.89 6.77 5.43
N PRO A 100 8.36 7.75 6.23
CA PRO A 100 7.64 9.02 6.36
C PRO A 100 7.51 9.74 5.04
N LEU A 101 8.54 9.73 4.18
CA LEU A 101 8.45 10.36 2.88
C LEU A 101 7.31 9.76 2.03
N THR A 102 7.17 8.44 2.01
CA THR A 102 6.05 7.82 1.29
C THR A 102 4.69 8.16 1.88
N ALA A 103 4.61 8.52 3.17
CA ALA A 103 3.38 8.94 3.82
C ALA A 103 2.81 10.29 3.32
N THR A 104 3.41 10.93 2.31
CA THR A 104 2.80 12.04 1.57
C THR A 104 1.78 11.60 0.52
N TYR A 105 1.68 10.30 0.20
CA TYR A 105 0.71 9.79 -0.77
C TYR A 105 -0.76 10.14 -0.49
N PRO A 106 -1.23 10.39 0.77
CA PRO A 106 -2.61 10.84 1.02
C PRO A 106 -2.99 12.11 0.26
N LEU A 107 -2.03 12.98 -0.06
CA LEU A 107 -2.26 14.13 -0.93
C LEU A 107 -2.72 13.69 -2.32
N ILE A 108 -1.99 12.74 -2.91
CA ILE A 108 -2.32 12.19 -4.23
C ILE A 108 -3.65 11.42 -4.16
N ALA A 109 -3.88 10.66 -3.09
CA ALA A 109 -5.12 9.92 -2.88
C ALA A 109 -6.34 10.85 -2.80
N LEU A 110 -6.24 11.99 -2.12
CA LEU A 110 -7.32 13.00 -2.09
C LEU A 110 -7.62 13.54 -3.50
N VAL A 111 -6.59 13.93 -4.25
CA VAL A 111 -6.79 14.47 -5.60
C VAL A 111 -7.46 13.42 -6.50
N VAL A 112 -6.95 12.18 -6.48
CA VAL A 112 -7.49 11.08 -7.27
C VAL A 112 -8.91 10.70 -6.81
N SER A 113 -9.21 10.71 -5.50
CA SER A 113 -10.55 10.38 -5.01
C SER A 113 -11.58 11.44 -5.41
N VAL A 114 -11.21 12.71 -5.44
CA VAL A 114 -12.08 13.79 -5.95
C VAL A 114 -12.35 13.60 -7.44
N LEU A 115 -11.32 13.33 -8.23
CA LEU A 115 -11.42 13.19 -9.69
C LEU A 115 -12.19 11.94 -10.13
N PHE A 116 -11.97 10.79 -9.47
CA PHE A 116 -12.49 9.51 -9.93
C PHE A 116 -13.64 8.96 -9.09
N LEU A 117 -13.74 9.34 -7.81
CA LEU A 117 -14.80 8.88 -6.89
C LEU A 117 -15.82 9.97 -6.56
N GLY A 118 -15.60 11.21 -7.01
CA GLY A 118 -16.50 12.34 -6.76
C GLY A 118 -16.55 12.75 -5.29
N GLU A 119 -15.50 12.46 -4.51
CA GLU A 119 -15.45 12.85 -3.11
C GLU A 119 -15.45 14.37 -2.94
N THR A 120 -16.15 14.86 -1.91
CA THR A 120 -16.09 16.27 -1.53
C THR A 120 -14.81 16.57 -0.76
N ILE A 121 -14.16 17.67 -1.13
CA ILE A 121 -13.05 18.24 -0.39
C ILE A 121 -13.62 19.05 0.77
N THR A 122 -13.28 18.68 1.99
CA THR A 122 -13.60 19.45 3.19
C THR A 122 -12.35 20.14 3.71
N MET A 123 -12.53 21.28 4.38
CA MET A 123 -11.42 21.98 5.02
C MET A 123 -10.70 21.12 6.06
N GLN A 124 -11.42 20.20 6.73
CA GLN A 124 -10.78 19.26 7.66
C GLN A 124 -9.86 18.27 6.94
N LYS A 125 -10.26 17.72 5.78
CA LYS A 125 -9.41 16.83 4.99
C LYS A 125 -8.14 17.55 4.53
N VAL A 126 -8.28 18.78 4.03
CA VAL A 126 -7.15 19.60 3.58
C VAL A 126 -6.20 19.91 4.72
N ALA A 127 -6.72 20.38 5.87
CA ALA A 127 -5.89 20.68 7.04
C ALA A 127 -5.17 19.43 7.56
N GLY A 128 -5.87 18.29 7.67
CA GLY A 128 -5.27 17.03 8.11
C GLY A 128 -4.15 16.54 7.20
N ILE A 129 -4.36 16.56 5.87
CA ILE A 129 -3.32 16.20 4.90
C ILE A 129 -2.16 17.21 4.93
N GLY A 130 -2.45 18.50 5.09
CA GLY A 130 -1.43 19.53 5.26
C GLY A 130 -0.53 19.27 6.47
N LEU A 131 -1.10 18.85 7.60
CA LEU A 131 -0.34 18.46 8.79
C LEU A 131 0.51 17.21 8.57
N ILE A 132 -0.02 16.19 7.86
CA ILE A 132 0.73 14.98 7.51
C ILE A 132 1.94 15.36 6.65
N VAL A 133 1.73 16.09 5.56
CA VAL A 133 2.80 16.49 4.63
C VAL A 133 3.79 17.41 5.34
N GLY A 134 3.34 18.38 6.13
CA GLY A 134 4.19 19.28 6.90
C GLY A 134 5.06 18.53 7.92
N GLY A 135 4.50 17.54 8.61
CA GLY A 135 5.25 16.67 9.52
C GLY A 135 6.33 15.86 8.79
N VAL A 136 6.03 15.35 7.60
CA VAL A 136 7.02 14.63 6.78
C VAL A 136 8.14 15.56 6.29
N VAL A 137 7.81 16.78 5.89
CA VAL A 137 8.81 17.79 5.48
C VAL A 137 9.76 18.13 6.63
N LEU A 138 9.26 18.17 7.88
CA LEU A 138 10.09 18.45 9.06
C LEU A 138 11.07 17.30 9.41
N LEU A 139 10.79 16.07 8.97
CA LEU A 139 11.65 14.91 9.19
C LEU A 139 12.79 14.78 8.15
N ARG A 140 12.83 15.66 7.16
CA ARG A 140 13.93 15.75 6.17
C ARG A 140 15.03 16.68 6.68
#